data_AF-A0A6T9Y7I1-F1
#
_entry.id   AF-A0A6T9Y7I1-F1
#
_cell.length_a   1.000
_cell.length_b   1.000
_cell.length_c   1.000
_cell.angle_alpha   90.00
_cell.angle_beta   90.00
_cell.angle_gamma   90.00
#
_symmetry.space_group_name_H-M   'P 1'
#
loop_
_entity.id
_entity.type
_entity.pdbx_description
1 polymer ?
#
loop_
_entity_poly.entity_id
_entity_poly.type
_entity_poly.pdbx_seq_one_letter_code
_entity_poly.pdbx_strand_id
1 'polypeptide(L)'
;MKIASHHAKPDSDVPALIALFNSTFEDFNTRLVLGDDEPIYLPADGEKPYHQIVFAHGFFSSALHEIAHWCIAGEKRRLLEDYGYWYCPDGRDAAQQADFEKVEIKPQAIEWAFTEAAGRKFQVSTDNLNGAEPDREGFTRNVAAQLEAYKANGFPPRAERFIQALSSEFGKSKLSALPISKATDKAAGNAPTGVERSETGYGIGVVAE
;
A
#
# COMPACT_ATOMS: atom_id res chain seq x y z
N MET A 1 6.20 -40.84 -3.10
CA MET A 1 6.10 -39.91 -1.95
C MET A 1 5.33 -38.70 -2.46
N LYS A 2 4.06 -38.51 -2.06
CA LYS A 2 3.25 -37.37 -2.51
C LYS A 2 3.71 -36.15 -1.71
N ILE A 3 4.40 -35.22 -2.35
CA ILE A 3 4.59 -33.86 -1.83
C ILE A 3 3.22 -33.21 -1.76
N ALA A 4 2.73 -32.98 -0.54
CA ALA A 4 1.53 -32.19 -0.32
C ALA A 4 1.85 -30.75 -0.75
N SER A 5 1.28 -30.33 -1.88
CA SER A 5 1.14 -28.92 -2.23
C SER A 5 0.48 -28.22 -1.06
N HIS A 6 1.27 -27.46 -0.30
CA HIS A 6 0.73 -26.53 0.69
C HIS A 6 0.13 -25.37 -0.10
N HIS A 7 -1.09 -25.55 -0.61
CA HIS A 7 -1.89 -24.41 -1.03
C HIS A 7 -2.16 -23.60 0.24
N ALA A 8 -1.38 -22.54 0.44
CA ALA A 8 -1.69 -21.54 1.44
C ALA A 8 -3.14 -21.09 1.22
N LYS A 9 -3.95 -21.14 2.28
CA LYS A 9 -5.35 -20.74 2.19
C LYS A 9 -5.39 -19.27 1.73
N PRO A 10 -6.24 -18.92 0.74
CA PRO A 10 -6.40 -17.54 0.30
C PRO A 10 -6.68 -16.62 1.50
N ASP A 11 -6.09 -15.42 1.49
CA ASP A 11 -6.30 -14.46 2.58
C ASP A 11 -7.78 -14.08 2.64
N SER A 12 -8.38 -14.14 3.83
CA SER A 12 -9.81 -13.93 4.03
C SER A 12 -10.28 -12.53 3.64
N ASP A 13 -9.36 -11.56 3.60
CA ASP A 13 -9.68 -10.16 3.33
C ASP A 13 -9.60 -9.83 1.83
N VAL A 14 -9.13 -10.75 0.98
CA VAL A 14 -9.01 -10.53 -0.47
C VAL A 14 -10.34 -10.13 -1.14
N PRO A 15 -11.49 -10.77 -0.84
CA PRO A 15 -12.76 -10.34 -1.40
C PRO A 15 -13.11 -8.89 -1.04
N ALA A 16 -12.81 -8.46 0.19
CA ALA A 16 -13.03 -7.09 0.62
C ALA A 16 -12.09 -6.11 -0.09
N LEU A 17 -10.82 -6.48 -0.28
CA LEU A 17 -9.85 -5.68 -1.05
C LEU A 17 -10.28 -5.47 -2.50
N ILE A 18 -10.78 -6.52 -3.16
CA ILE A 18 -11.30 -6.44 -4.54
C ILE A 18 -12.49 -5.49 -4.60
N ALA A 19 -13.46 -5.63 -3.70
CA ALA A 19 -14.62 -4.76 -3.66
C ALA A 19 -14.23 -3.29 -3.39
N LEU A 20 -13.28 -3.07 -2.48
CA LEU A 20 -12.75 -1.76 -2.16
C LEU A 20 -12.06 -1.12 -3.36
N PHE A 21 -11.17 -1.85 -4.06
CA PHE A 21 -10.50 -1.32 -5.25
C PHE A 21 -11.51 -0.97 -6.35
N ASN A 22 -12.43 -1.89 -6.66
CA ASN A 22 -13.39 -1.72 -7.75
C ASN A 22 -14.34 -0.54 -7.52
N SER A 23 -14.77 -0.31 -6.28
CA SER A 23 -15.57 0.87 -5.92
C SER A 23 -14.73 2.15 -5.88
N THR A 24 -13.48 2.06 -5.41
CA THR A 24 -12.59 3.23 -5.32
C THR A 24 -12.22 3.76 -6.70
N PHE A 25 -12.10 2.92 -7.73
CA PHE A 25 -11.61 3.30 -9.05
C PHE A 25 -12.58 3.01 -10.19
N GLU A 26 -13.88 3.01 -9.91
CA GLU A 26 -14.92 2.88 -10.93
C GLU A 26 -14.74 3.90 -12.08
N ASP A 27 -14.32 5.12 -11.74
CA ASP A 27 -14.01 6.21 -12.69
C ASP A 27 -12.82 5.93 -13.62
N PHE A 28 -11.99 4.94 -13.30
CA PHE A 28 -10.88 4.50 -14.15
C PHE A 28 -11.22 3.27 -15.02
N ASN A 29 -12.46 2.78 -14.97
CA ASN A 29 -12.89 1.58 -15.68
C ASN A 29 -11.92 0.39 -15.48
N THR A 30 -11.36 0.26 -14.28
CA THR A 30 -10.34 -0.75 -13.96
C THR A 30 -10.83 -1.60 -12.80
N ARG A 31 -10.66 -2.93 -12.92
CA ARG A 31 -11.05 -3.90 -11.90
C ARG A 31 -9.85 -4.70 -11.41
N LEU A 32 -9.85 -5.00 -10.11
CA LEU A 32 -8.94 -5.97 -9.51
C LEU A 32 -9.54 -7.38 -9.68
N VAL A 33 -8.74 -8.31 -10.19
CA VAL A 33 -9.17 -9.67 -10.53
C VAL A 33 -8.21 -10.67 -9.88
N LEU A 34 -8.77 -11.65 -9.17
CA LEU A 34 -8.01 -12.79 -8.69
C LEU A 34 -7.68 -13.71 -9.87
N GLY A 35 -6.40 -13.84 -10.19
CA GLY A 35 -5.88 -14.82 -11.13
C GLY A 35 -5.30 -16.05 -10.44
N ASP A 36 -4.91 -17.02 -11.25
CA ASP A 36 -4.32 -18.28 -10.76
C ASP A 36 -2.79 -18.16 -10.67
N ASP A 37 -2.11 -17.98 -11.80
CA ASP A 37 -0.67 -18.20 -11.92
C ASP A 37 0.18 -16.92 -11.96
N GLU A 38 0.02 -16.08 -12.97
CA GLU A 38 0.88 -14.90 -13.19
C GLU A 38 0.11 -13.58 -13.02
N PRO A 39 0.70 -12.57 -12.36
CA PRO A 39 0.15 -11.23 -12.37
C PRO A 39 0.23 -10.63 -13.78
N ILE A 40 -0.80 -9.90 -14.18
CA ILE A 40 -0.83 -9.23 -15.49
C ILE A 40 -1.81 -8.06 -15.49
N TYR A 41 -1.42 -6.97 -16.14
CA TYR A 41 -2.36 -5.92 -16.51
C TYR A 41 -2.91 -6.15 -17.93
N LEU A 42 -4.24 -6.20 -18.05
CA LEU A 42 -4.93 -6.33 -19.34
C LEU A 42 -5.76 -5.08 -19.61
N PRO A 43 -5.52 -4.34 -20.71
CA PRO A 43 -6.38 -3.23 -21.07
C PRO A 43 -7.78 -3.70 -21.47
N ALA A 44 -8.77 -2.81 -21.37
CA ALA A 44 -10.11 -3.08 -21.89
C ALA A 44 -10.07 -3.37 -23.39
N ASP A 45 -10.88 -4.33 -23.83
CA ASP A 45 -11.00 -4.73 -25.23
C ASP A 45 -12.46 -5.01 -25.61
N GLY A 46 -12.68 -5.62 -26.78
CA GLY A 46 -14.02 -5.94 -27.28
C GLY A 46 -14.72 -7.07 -26.50
N GLU A 47 -13.98 -7.92 -25.80
CA GLU A 47 -14.54 -9.02 -24.99
C GLU A 47 -14.79 -8.58 -23.55
N LYS A 48 -13.87 -7.81 -22.99
CA LYS A 48 -13.92 -7.27 -21.63
C LYS A 48 -13.87 -5.74 -21.68
N PRO A 49 -15.01 -5.04 -21.52
CA PRO A 49 -15.08 -3.59 -21.67
C PRO A 49 -14.52 -2.82 -20.46
N TYR A 50 -13.58 -3.41 -19.70
CA TYR A 50 -12.92 -2.84 -18.54
C TYR A 50 -11.46 -3.34 -18.45
N HIS A 51 -10.57 -2.50 -17.93
CA HIS A 51 -9.19 -2.87 -17.66
C HIS A 51 -9.13 -3.83 -16.46
N GLN A 52 -8.14 -4.71 -16.43
CA GLN A 52 -7.95 -5.67 -15.35
C GLN A 52 -6.54 -5.56 -14.78
N ILE A 53 -6.46 -5.48 -13.47
CA ILE A 53 -5.25 -5.77 -12.69
C ILE A 53 -5.44 -7.19 -12.16
N VAL A 54 -4.73 -8.15 -12.74
CA VAL A 54 -4.79 -9.56 -12.32
C VAL A 54 -3.64 -9.82 -11.35
N PHE A 55 -3.93 -10.35 -10.17
CA PHE A 55 -2.91 -10.73 -9.18
C PHE A 55 -2.99 -12.23 -8.87
N ALA A 56 -1.84 -12.84 -8.60
CA ALA A 56 -1.73 -14.29 -8.46
C ALA A 56 -1.99 -14.81 -7.03
N HIS A 57 -2.38 -16.08 -6.95
CA HIS A 57 -2.38 -16.93 -5.74
C HIS A 57 -3.26 -16.48 -4.55
N GLY A 58 -4.08 -15.43 -4.68
CA GLY A 58 -4.98 -15.00 -3.60
C GLY A 58 -4.26 -14.43 -2.38
N PHE A 59 -3.04 -13.91 -2.56
CA PHE A 59 -2.31 -13.22 -1.49
C PHE A 59 -2.65 -11.73 -1.47
N PHE A 60 -2.91 -11.20 -0.27
CA PHE A 60 -3.23 -9.78 -0.08
C PHE A 60 -2.05 -8.88 -0.51
N SER A 61 -0.81 -9.27 -0.19
CA SER A 61 0.38 -8.53 -0.63
C SER A 61 0.55 -8.53 -2.14
N SER A 62 0.31 -9.67 -2.81
CA SER A 62 0.31 -9.78 -4.28
C SER A 62 -0.67 -8.77 -4.89
N ALA A 63 -1.90 -8.70 -4.39
CA ALA A 63 -2.86 -7.69 -4.84
C ALA A 63 -2.37 -6.24 -4.61
N LEU A 64 -1.81 -5.92 -3.45
CA LEU A 64 -1.30 -4.57 -3.17
C LEU A 64 -0.13 -4.18 -4.07
N HIS A 65 0.75 -5.15 -4.37
CA HIS A 65 1.88 -4.97 -5.26
C HIS A 65 1.41 -4.57 -6.67
N GLU A 66 0.47 -5.32 -7.25
CA GLU A 66 -0.07 -5.03 -8.58
C GLU A 66 -0.78 -3.66 -8.64
N ILE A 67 -1.51 -3.30 -7.59
CA ILE A 67 -2.15 -1.98 -7.49
C ILE A 67 -1.09 -0.86 -7.41
N ALA A 68 0.03 -1.09 -6.74
CA ALA A 68 1.12 -0.12 -6.65
C ALA A 68 1.78 0.11 -8.02
N HIS A 69 2.05 -0.95 -8.79
CA HIS A 69 2.49 -0.84 -10.18
C HIS A 69 1.51 -0.06 -11.04
N TRP A 70 0.21 -0.39 -10.94
CA TRP A 70 -0.84 0.31 -11.67
C TRP A 70 -0.85 1.81 -11.35
N CYS A 71 -0.67 2.18 -10.08
CA CYS A 71 -0.64 3.55 -9.58
C CYS A 71 0.55 4.37 -10.14
N ILE A 72 1.68 3.73 -10.44
CA ILE A 72 2.85 4.34 -11.10
C ILE A 72 2.66 4.45 -12.62
N ALA A 73 2.06 3.43 -13.26
CA ALA A 73 1.91 3.38 -14.71
C ALA A 73 1.01 4.53 -15.23
N GLY A 74 1.56 5.39 -16.10
CA GLY A 74 0.82 6.51 -16.71
C GLY A 74 -0.27 6.10 -17.70
N GLU A 75 -1.14 7.03 -18.09
CA GLU A 75 -2.31 6.75 -18.95
C GLU A 75 -1.98 5.97 -20.22
N LYS A 76 -0.97 6.40 -20.98
CA LYS A 76 -0.55 5.71 -22.22
C LYS A 76 -0.08 4.28 -21.98
N ARG A 77 0.59 4.04 -20.84
CA ARG A 77 1.09 2.72 -20.45
C ARG A 77 -0.07 1.79 -20.10
N ARG A 78 -1.13 2.30 -19.49
CA ARG A 78 -2.38 1.57 -19.19
C ARG A 78 -3.23 1.22 -20.42
N LEU A 79 -2.75 1.53 -21.62
CA LEU A 79 -3.34 1.04 -22.87
C LEU A 79 -2.57 -0.17 -23.44
N LEU A 80 -1.51 -0.61 -22.76
CA LEU A 80 -0.66 -1.72 -23.16
C LEU A 80 -0.80 -2.86 -22.15
N GLU A 81 -0.76 -4.09 -22.64
CA GLU A 81 -0.60 -5.27 -21.80
C GLU A 81 0.65 -5.13 -20.93
N ASP A 82 0.49 -5.46 -19.64
CA ASP A 82 1.50 -5.32 -18.59
C ASP A 82 2.27 -3.98 -18.61
N TYR A 83 1.54 -2.90 -18.92
CA TYR A 83 2.08 -1.55 -19.07
C TYR A 83 3.17 -1.42 -20.16
N GLY A 84 3.37 -2.43 -20.99
CA GLY A 84 4.49 -2.54 -21.93
C GLY A 84 5.85 -2.65 -21.22
N TYR A 85 5.89 -3.19 -20.00
CA TYR A 85 7.13 -3.62 -19.36
C TYR A 85 7.62 -4.94 -19.95
N TRP A 86 8.92 -5.20 -19.82
CA TRP A 86 9.51 -6.45 -20.27
C TRP A 86 9.67 -7.37 -19.07
N TYR A 87 9.21 -8.62 -19.22
CA TYR A 87 9.40 -9.64 -18.21
C TYR A 87 10.89 -9.98 -18.07
N CYS A 88 11.40 -9.92 -16.83
CA CYS A 88 12.74 -10.38 -16.49
C CYS A 88 12.61 -11.58 -15.55
N PRO A 89 12.91 -12.81 -16.04
CA PRO A 89 12.72 -14.02 -15.24
C PRO A 89 13.67 -14.05 -14.04
N ASP A 90 13.34 -14.92 -13.10
CA ASP A 90 14.22 -15.33 -11.99
C ASP A 90 15.58 -15.83 -12.49
N GLY A 91 16.60 -15.79 -11.62
CA GLY A 91 17.98 -16.12 -11.98
C GLY A 91 18.80 -14.90 -12.42
N ARG A 92 18.41 -13.70 -11.99
CA ARG A 92 19.11 -12.45 -12.30
C ARG A 92 20.49 -12.44 -11.66
N ASP A 93 21.49 -12.02 -12.43
CA ASP A 93 22.81 -11.70 -11.90
C ASP A 93 22.77 -10.40 -11.06
N ALA A 94 23.90 -10.05 -10.44
CA ALA A 94 23.95 -8.89 -9.55
C ALA A 94 23.65 -7.55 -10.26
N ALA A 95 24.02 -7.41 -11.54
CA ALA A 95 23.78 -6.18 -12.30
C ALA A 95 22.30 -6.08 -12.71
N GLN A 96 21.72 -7.18 -13.19
CA GLN A 96 20.30 -7.29 -13.52
C GLN A 96 19.42 -7.08 -12.29
N GLN A 97 19.81 -7.65 -11.15
CA GLN A 97 19.10 -7.45 -9.89
C GLN A 97 19.15 -5.98 -9.44
N ALA A 98 20.29 -5.31 -9.58
CA ALA A 98 20.40 -3.89 -9.25
C ALA A 98 19.54 -3.00 -10.17
N ASP A 99 19.38 -3.35 -11.44
CA ASP A 99 18.50 -2.63 -12.37
C ASP A 99 17.02 -2.89 -12.08
N PHE A 100 16.66 -4.12 -11.70
CA PHE A 100 15.34 -4.46 -11.19
C PHE A 100 15.00 -3.64 -9.93
N GLU A 101 15.89 -3.62 -8.94
CA GLU A 101 15.64 -2.90 -7.70
C GLU A 101 15.40 -1.39 -7.93
N LYS A 102 16.10 -0.77 -8.89
CA LYS A 102 15.86 0.65 -9.23
C LYS A 102 14.43 0.92 -9.68
N VAL A 103 13.83 0.02 -10.46
CA VAL A 103 12.46 0.19 -10.95
C VAL A 103 11.42 -0.15 -9.89
N GLU A 104 11.78 -1.02 -8.95
CA GLU A 104 10.92 -1.48 -7.84
C GLU A 104 10.84 -0.54 -6.63
N ILE A 105 11.79 0.39 -6.47
CA ILE A 105 11.80 1.32 -5.32
C ILE A 105 10.46 2.06 -5.16
N LYS A 106 9.88 2.56 -6.26
CA LYS A 106 8.63 3.35 -6.22
C LYS A 106 7.38 2.50 -6.02
N PRO A 107 7.17 1.40 -6.77
CA PRO A 107 6.09 0.45 -6.49
C PRO A 107 6.12 -0.06 -5.05
N GLN A 108 7.25 -0.55 -4.56
CA GLN A 108 7.33 -1.12 -3.21
C GLN A 108 7.19 -0.07 -2.10
N ALA A 109 7.53 1.19 -2.34
CA ALA A 109 7.24 2.27 -1.39
C ALA A 109 5.74 2.55 -1.28
N ILE A 110 5.00 2.48 -2.40
CA ILE A 110 3.53 2.61 -2.40
C ILE A 110 2.89 1.36 -1.77
N GLU A 111 3.38 0.17 -2.10
CA GLU A 111 2.93 -1.10 -1.49
C GLU A 111 3.10 -1.08 0.04
N TRP A 112 4.23 -0.54 0.53
CA TRP A 112 4.45 -0.35 1.95
C TRP A 112 3.36 0.55 2.55
N ALA A 113 3.10 1.72 1.96
CA ALA A 113 2.06 2.63 2.44
C ALA A 113 0.67 1.99 2.45
N PHE A 114 0.32 1.23 1.40
CA PHE A 114 -0.93 0.46 1.35
C PHE A 114 -1.00 -0.59 2.46
N THR A 115 0.10 -1.29 2.70
CA THR A 115 0.19 -2.33 3.73
C THR A 115 0.00 -1.73 5.13
N GLU A 116 0.62 -0.58 5.40
CA GLU A 116 0.42 0.16 6.66
C GLU A 116 -1.02 0.66 6.82
N ALA A 117 -1.61 1.22 5.75
CA ALA A 117 -3.01 1.66 5.72
C ALA A 117 -4.00 0.51 5.98
N ALA A 118 -3.68 -0.68 5.47
CA ALA A 118 -4.42 -1.91 5.72
C ALA A 118 -4.18 -2.51 7.12
N GLY A 119 -3.32 -1.89 7.95
CA GLY A 119 -2.99 -2.36 9.30
C GLY A 119 -2.07 -3.58 9.35
N ARG A 120 -1.40 -3.91 8.23
CA ARG A 120 -0.58 -5.11 8.04
C ARG A 120 0.92 -4.77 8.13
N LYS A 121 1.78 -5.79 8.10
CA LYS A 121 3.25 -5.63 8.13
C LYS A 121 3.81 -5.81 6.72
N PHE A 122 4.61 -4.85 6.28
CA PHE A 122 5.27 -4.89 4.98
C PHE A 122 6.62 -5.61 5.05
N GLN A 123 6.99 -6.26 3.95
CA GLN A 123 8.31 -6.81 3.70
C GLN A 123 8.66 -6.62 2.23
N VAL A 124 9.86 -6.10 1.94
CA VAL A 124 10.31 -5.96 0.55
C VAL A 124 10.41 -7.32 -0.16
N SER A 125 10.07 -7.34 -1.44
CA SER A 125 10.31 -8.48 -2.32
C SER A 125 11.50 -8.19 -3.22
N THR A 126 12.51 -9.04 -3.19
CA THR A 126 13.67 -8.95 -4.10
C THR A 126 13.49 -9.83 -5.33
N ASP A 127 12.47 -10.70 -5.33
CA ASP A 127 12.02 -11.57 -6.43
C ASP A 127 13.14 -12.25 -7.23
N ASN A 128 14.09 -12.89 -6.55
CA ASN A 128 15.24 -13.56 -7.17
C ASN A 128 15.63 -14.82 -6.36
N LEU A 129 14.89 -15.92 -6.56
CA LEU A 129 15.05 -17.16 -5.79
C LEU A 129 16.23 -18.01 -6.29
N ASN A 130 16.54 -17.95 -7.58
CA ASN A 130 17.59 -18.77 -8.22
C ASN A 130 18.76 -17.95 -8.76
N GLY A 131 18.85 -16.66 -8.41
CA GLY A 131 19.88 -15.74 -8.88
C GLY A 131 20.90 -15.34 -7.81
N ALA A 132 21.53 -14.19 -8.01
CA ALA A 132 22.44 -13.61 -7.02
C ALA A 132 21.69 -13.26 -5.72
N GLU A 133 22.32 -13.57 -4.58
CA GLU A 133 21.83 -13.15 -3.25
C GLU A 133 21.71 -11.62 -3.18
N PRO A 134 20.49 -11.06 -3.07
CA PRO A 134 20.28 -9.63 -3.11
C PRO A 134 20.64 -8.95 -1.78
N ASP A 135 21.13 -7.70 -1.83
CA ASP A 135 21.28 -6.85 -0.63
C ASP A 135 19.90 -6.36 -0.17
N ARG A 136 19.14 -7.26 0.46
CA ARG A 136 17.79 -6.99 0.94
C ARG A 136 17.74 -5.82 1.91
N GLU A 137 18.75 -5.63 2.74
CA GLU A 137 18.79 -4.51 3.69
C GLU A 137 19.01 -3.18 2.96
N GLY A 138 19.94 -3.14 2.00
CA GLY A 138 20.15 -1.99 1.12
C GLY A 138 18.90 -1.62 0.36
N PHE A 139 18.24 -2.61 -0.24
CA PHE A 139 16.99 -2.39 -0.95
C PHE A 139 15.88 -1.88 -0.02
N THR A 140 15.73 -2.45 1.18
CA THR A 140 14.79 -1.97 2.20
C THR A 140 15.04 -0.50 2.57
N ARG A 141 16.31 -0.09 2.75
CA ARG A 141 16.65 1.31 3.03
C ARG A 141 16.24 2.25 1.88
N ASN A 142 16.44 1.83 0.63
CA ASN A 142 16.06 2.62 -0.54
C ASN A 142 14.54 2.78 -0.66
N VAL A 143 13.78 1.69 -0.45
CA VAL A 143 12.32 1.72 -0.43
C VAL A 143 11.79 2.61 0.71
N ALA A 144 12.36 2.49 1.91
CA ALA A 144 12.00 3.32 3.06
C ALA A 144 12.27 4.81 2.80
N ALA A 145 13.40 5.16 2.20
CA ALA A 145 13.71 6.54 1.83
C ALA A 145 12.68 7.11 0.82
N GLN A 146 12.26 6.32 -0.16
CA GLN A 146 11.22 6.72 -1.11
C GLN A 146 9.83 6.84 -0.44
N LEU A 147 9.50 5.97 0.51
CA LEU A 147 8.27 6.08 1.30
C LEU A 147 8.24 7.40 2.09
N GLU A 148 9.32 7.74 2.78
CA GLU A 148 9.40 9.01 3.52
C GLU A 148 9.34 10.23 2.58
N ALA A 149 9.93 10.13 1.39
CA ALA A 149 9.79 11.16 0.37
C ALA A 149 8.33 11.34 -0.11
N TYR A 150 7.55 10.26 -0.27
CA TYR A 150 6.12 10.36 -0.58
C TYR A 150 5.32 10.91 0.59
N LYS A 151 5.60 10.52 1.83
CA LYS A 151 4.94 11.10 3.02
C LYS A 151 5.18 12.60 3.14
N ALA A 152 6.38 13.08 2.80
CA ALA A 152 6.73 14.49 2.88
C ALA A 152 6.17 15.33 1.72
N ASN A 153 6.15 14.79 0.50
CA ASN A 153 5.85 15.56 -0.71
C ASN A 153 4.50 15.20 -1.37
N GLY A 154 3.80 14.19 -0.84
CA GLY A 154 2.56 13.65 -1.39
C GLY A 154 2.77 12.40 -2.23
N PHE A 155 1.80 11.48 -2.16
CA PHE A 155 1.75 10.28 -3.00
C PHE A 155 1.17 10.61 -4.39
N PRO A 156 1.42 9.77 -5.41
CA PRO A 156 0.66 9.85 -6.66
C PRO A 156 -0.85 9.83 -6.39
N PRO A 157 -1.68 10.62 -7.10
CA PRO A 157 -3.09 10.82 -6.72
C PRO A 157 -3.91 9.54 -6.55
N ARG A 158 -3.66 8.52 -7.37
CA ARG A 158 -4.33 7.22 -7.25
C ARG A 158 -3.88 6.45 -6.00
N ALA A 159 -2.59 6.47 -5.68
CA ALA A 159 -2.08 5.85 -4.47
C ALA A 159 -2.64 6.55 -3.22
N GLU A 160 -2.63 7.88 -3.17
CA GLU A 160 -3.22 8.65 -2.06
C GLU A 160 -4.70 8.29 -1.84
N ARG A 161 -5.50 8.26 -2.92
CA ARG A 161 -6.90 7.87 -2.88
C ARG A 161 -7.10 6.46 -2.31
N PHE A 162 -6.24 5.50 -2.70
CA PHE A 162 -6.36 4.13 -2.20
C PHE A 162 -5.86 3.96 -0.76
N ILE A 163 -4.82 4.70 -0.35
CA ILE A 163 -4.36 4.74 1.06
C ILE A 163 -5.52 5.15 1.99
N GLN A 164 -6.29 6.16 1.60
CA GLN A 164 -7.44 6.64 2.38
C GLN A 164 -8.57 5.59 2.43
N ALA A 165 -8.85 4.94 1.30
CA ALA A 165 -9.83 3.87 1.22
C ALA A 165 -9.45 2.67 2.12
N LEU A 166 -8.19 2.20 2.03
CA LEU A 166 -7.64 1.12 2.85
C LEU A 166 -7.71 1.44 4.34
N SER A 167 -7.29 2.65 4.72
CA SER A 167 -7.32 3.11 6.12
C SER A 167 -8.74 3.13 6.68
N SER A 168 -9.73 3.50 5.85
CA SER A 168 -11.14 3.57 6.25
C SER A 168 -11.80 2.20 6.41
N GLU A 169 -11.42 1.25 5.56
CA GLU A 169 -11.96 -0.12 5.53
C GLU A 169 -11.29 -1.01 6.59
N PHE A 170 -9.96 -1.09 6.57
CA PHE A 170 -9.19 -2.04 7.38
C PHE A 170 -8.58 -1.41 8.64
N GLY A 171 -8.29 -0.10 8.62
CA GLY A 171 -7.62 0.59 9.74
C GLY A 171 -8.44 0.64 11.04
N LYS A 172 -9.77 0.52 10.97
CA LYS A 172 -10.66 0.51 12.15
C LYS A 172 -10.48 -0.72 13.05
N SER A 173 -9.94 -1.82 12.53
CA SER A 173 -9.72 -3.03 13.33
C SER A 173 -8.68 -2.85 14.45
N LYS A 174 -7.86 -1.79 14.42
CA LYS A 174 -6.93 -1.44 15.51
C LYS A 174 -7.60 -0.62 16.63
N LEU A 175 -8.65 0.15 16.33
CA LEU A 175 -9.32 1.00 17.33
C LEU A 175 -10.24 0.19 18.27
N SER A 176 -10.78 -0.94 17.81
CA SER A 176 -11.62 -1.83 18.62
C SER A 176 -10.84 -2.76 19.56
N ALA A 177 -9.51 -2.85 19.40
CA ALA A 177 -8.63 -3.73 20.18
C ALA A 177 -7.93 -3.01 21.36
N LEU A 178 -8.14 -1.71 21.54
CA LEU A 178 -7.67 -1.00 22.73
C LEU A 178 -8.68 -1.20 23.87
N PRO A 179 -8.31 -1.82 25.01
CA PRO A 179 -9.20 -1.90 26.14
C PRO A 179 -9.52 -0.47 26.62
N ILE A 180 -10.81 -0.13 26.67
CA ILE A 180 -11.29 1.08 27.33
C ILE A 180 -10.93 0.94 28.80
N SER A 181 -9.84 1.59 29.22
CA SER A 181 -9.56 1.78 30.65
C SER A 181 -10.69 2.62 31.21
N LYS A 182 -11.61 2.02 31.97
CA LYS A 182 -12.58 2.77 32.77
C LYS A 182 -11.79 3.69 33.70
N ALA A 183 -11.86 4.98 33.44
CA ALA A 183 -11.45 5.98 34.41
C ALA A 183 -12.28 5.75 35.68
N THR A 184 -11.62 5.39 36.77
CA THR A 184 -12.25 5.30 38.08
C THR A 184 -12.54 6.73 38.55
N ASP A 185 -13.82 7.05 38.68
CA ASP A 185 -14.28 8.18 39.47
C ASP A 185 -13.75 8.04 40.90
N LYS A 186 -12.92 9.00 41.33
CA LYS A 186 -12.72 9.28 42.75
C LYS A 186 -12.86 10.77 42.97
N ALA A 187 -14.04 11.12 43.46
CA ALA A 187 -14.32 12.39 44.09
C ALA A 187 -13.39 12.62 45.28
N ALA A 188 -12.79 13.81 45.35
CA ALA A 188 -12.33 14.42 46.60
C ALA A 188 -12.39 15.93 46.43
N GLY A 189 -13.26 16.58 47.21
CA GLY A 189 -13.33 18.03 47.30
C GLY A 189 -12.21 18.60 48.16
N ASN A 190 -11.76 19.81 47.82
CA ASN A 190 -11.84 20.98 48.69
C ASN A 190 -11.25 22.20 47.94
N ALA A 191 -11.96 23.32 47.96
CA ALA A 191 -11.39 24.66 47.76
C ALA A 191 -10.72 25.11 49.08
N PRO A 192 -9.77 26.08 49.12
CA PRO A 192 -10.10 27.47 48.79
C PRO A 192 -8.99 28.34 48.17
N THR A 193 -9.45 29.42 47.53
CA THR A 193 -8.93 30.81 47.44
C THR A 193 -7.43 31.09 47.23
N GLY A 194 -7.14 31.85 46.16
CA GLY A 194 -5.91 32.63 46.01
C GLY A 194 -5.95 33.49 44.75
N VAL A 195 -6.06 34.81 44.93
CA VAL A 195 -6.05 35.86 43.91
C VAL A 195 -4.64 36.05 43.36
N GLU A 196 -4.48 36.15 42.04
CA GLU A 196 -3.71 37.24 41.41
C GLU A 196 -3.93 37.33 39.89
N ARG A 197 -4.08 38.57 39.42
CA ARG A 197 -4.21 38.97 38.02
C ARG A 197 -2.82 39.06 37.38
N SER A 198 -2.69 38.71 36.10
CA SER A 198 -1.90 39.53 35.18
C SER A 198 -2.37 39.32 33.74
N GLU A 199 -2.74 40.43 33.13
CA GLU A 199 -3.00 40.59 31.71
C GLU A 199 -1.69 40.53 30.94
N THR A 200 -1.69 39.92 29.75
CA THR A 200 -1.18 40.54 28.53
C THR A 200 -1.60 39.66 27.35
N GLY A 201 -2.48 40.21 26.51
CA GLY A 201 -2.77 39.66 25.20
C GLY A 201 -1.77 40.17 24.17
N TYR A 202 -1.57 39.39 23.11
CA TYR A 202 -1.49 39.93 21.77
C TYR A 202 -1.86 38.82 20.77
N GLY A 203 -2.89 39.08 19.98
CA GLY A 203 -3.29 38.24 18.85
C GLY A 203 -2.62 38.67 17.55
N ILE A 204 -3.17 38.12 16.46
CA ILE A 204 -3.02 38.46 15.02
C ILE A 204 -1.59 38.26 14.44
N GLY A 205 -1.32 37.42 13.43
CA GLY A 205 -2.13 36.91 12.31
C GLY A 205 -1.69 37.60 11.02
N VAL A 206 -1.03 36.91 10.09
CA VAL A 206 -1.01 37.24 8.64
C VAL A 206 -0.43 36.11 7.77
N VAL A 207 -1.08 36.00 6.61
CA VAL A 207 -0.89 35.22 5.36
C VAL A 207 0.36 35.60 4.55
N ALA A 208 0.76 34.69 3.63
CA ALA A 208 1.47 34.85 2.33
C ALA A 208 2.51 33.70 2.17
N GLU A 209 2.66 32.92 1.09
CA GLU A 209 2.18 32.86 -0.31
C GLU A 209 1.99 31.38 -0.71
#